data_AF-G9MDV4-F1
#
_entry.id   AF-G9MDV4-F1
#
_cell.length_a   1.000
_cell.length_b   1.000
_cell.length_c   1.000
_cell.angle_alpha   90.00
_cell.angle_beta   90.00
_cell.angle_gamma   90.00
#
_symmetry.space_group_name_H-M   'P 1'
#
loop_
_entity.id
_entity.type
_entity.pdbx_description
1 polymer ?
#
loop_
_entity_poly.entity_id
_entity_poly.type
_entity_poly.pdbx_seq_one_letter_code
_entity_poly.pdbx_strand_id
1 'polypeptide(L)'
;MKFIGLVALLAPAVLAADFISILQEKCSDMPPNCLEIAKDVHQTGKRPNIVKDMAGLGACNPYYQKCIQRLSASLERRSADAAQENVVTCILQIQPDHFLFMANPAHAKIPFPAGQTCSLRDMHRLAHVVLSEGAR
;
A
#
# COMPACT_ATOMS: atom_id res chain seq x y z
N MET A 1 13.84 -19.47 -33.15
CA MET A 1 14.64 -18.41 -32.48
C MET A 1 13.94 -18.04 -31.18
N LYS A 2 14.67 -18.03 -30.05
CA LYS A 2 14.14 -17.74 -28.72
C LYS A 2 13.95 -16.23 -28.56
N PHE A 3 12.71 -15.75 -28.47
CA PHE A 3 12.40 -14.41 -27.96
C PHE A 3 12.49 -14.45 -26.43
N ILE A 4 13.72 -14.36 -25.91
CA ILE A 4 13.97 -13.95 -24.52
C ILE A 4 14.36 -12.48 -24.64
N GLY A 5 13.39 -11.59 -24.53
CA GLY A 5 13.64 -10.17 -24.78
C GLY A 5 12.67 -9.27 -24.05
N LEU A 6 13.16 -8.68 -22.95
CA LEU A 6 12.67 -7.43 -22.37
C LEU A 6 11.20 -7.38 -21.89
N VAL A 7 10.83 -8.17 -20.88
CA VAL A 7 9.67 -7.82 -20.02
C VAL A 7 10.07 -7.61 -18.56
N ALA A 8 11.28 -7.99 -18.16
CA ALA A 8 11.66 -8.02 -16.75
C ALA A 8 12.11 -6.66 -16.13
N LEU A 9 12.29 -5.61 -16.93
CA LEU A 9 12.91 -4.34 -16.47
C LEU A 9 11.93 -3.18 -16.24
N LEU A 10 10.64 -3.35 -16.55
CA LEU A 10 9.61 -2.32 -16.34
C LEU A 10 8.63 -2.63 -15.20
N ALA A 11 8.72 -3.83 -14.61
CA ALA A 11 7.79 -4.26 -13.56
C ALA A 11 7.65 -3.27 -12.38
N PRO A 12 8.73 -2.68 -11.82
CA PRO A 12 8.58 -1.82 -10.63
C PRO A 12 7.80 -0.52 -10.90
N ALA A 13 7.93 0.04 -12.11
CA ALA A 13 7.30 1.32 -12.47
C ALA A 13 5.82 1.16 -12.84
N VAL A 14 5.46 0.07 -13.52
CA VAL A 14 4.06 -0.27 -13.84
C VAL A 14 3.29 -0.51 -12.55
N LEU A 15 3.82 -1.32 -11.62
CA LEU A 15 3.15 -1.63 -10.36
C LEU A 15 3.02 -0.42 -9.39
N ALA A 16 3.96 0.54 -9.42
CA ALA A 16 3.83 1.77 -8.63
C ALA A 16 2.80 2.75 -9.21
N ALA A 17 2.66 2.80 -10.54
CA ALA A 17 1.61 3.57 -11.20
C ALA A 17 0.21 2.97 -10.89
N ASP A 18 0.12 1.65 -10.80
CA ASP A 18 -1.12 0.94 -10.49
C ASP A 18 -1.58 1.21 -9.04
N PHE A 19 -0.66 1.30 -8.07
CA PHE A 19 -0.99 1.64 -6.68
C PHE A 19 -1.61 3.03 -6.53
N ILE A 20 -0.98 4.06 -7.10
CA ILE A 20 -1.49 5.44 -7.03
C ILE A 20 -2.81 5.58 -7.78
N SER A 21 -2.94 4.91 -8.93
CA SER A 21 -4.18 4.91 -9.71
C SER A 21 -5.35 4.33 -8.90
N ILE A 22 -5.14 3.21 -8.17
CA ILE A 22 -6.16 2.66 -7.26
C ILE A 22 -6.55 3.64 -6.17
N LEU A 23 -5.57 4.30 -5.54
CA LEU A 23 -5.87 5.26 -4.49
C LEU A 23 -6.68 6.45 -5.04
N GLN A 24 -6.35 6.93 -6.23
CA GLN A 24 -7.11 8.02 -6.86
C GLN A 24 -8.52 7.58 -7.27
N GLU A 25 -8.69 6.35 -7.73
CA GLU A 25 -10.00 5.81 -8.13
C GLU A 25 -10.90 5.48 -6.93
N LYS A 26 -10.39 4.71 -5.97
CA LYS A 26 -11.16 4.19 -4.83
C LYS A 26 -11.17 5.14 -3.63
N CYS A 27 -10.19 6.04 -3.55
CA CYS A 27 -9.96 6.92 -2.40
C CYS A 27 -9.79 8.38 -2.84
N SER A 28 -10.65 8.83 -3.75
CA SER A 28 -10.61 10.15 -4.41
C SER A 28 -10.69 11.37 -3.49
N ASP A 29 -11.14 11.20 -2.24
CA ASP A 29 -11.18 12.24 -1.21
C ASP A 29 -9.92 12.28 -0.33
N MET A 30 -8.89 11.50 -0.67
CA MET A 30 -7.61 11.55 0.01
C MET A 30 -6.88 12.86 -0.31
N PRO A 31 -6.49 13.65 0.70
CA PRO A 31 -5.75 14.89 0.50
C PRO A 31 -4.43 14.65 -0.25
N PRO A 32 -3.98 15.59 -1.11
CA PRO A 32 -2.76 15.43 -1.89
C PRO A 32 -1.52 15.09 -1.05
N ASN A 33 -1.36 15.70 0.12
CA ASN A 33 -0.24 15.40 1.03
C ASN A 33 -0.28 13.97 1.57
N CYS A 34 -1.47 13.40 1.80
CA CYS A 34 -1.61 12.01 2.25
C CYS A 34 -1.33 11.02 1.12
N LEU A 35 -1.69 11.37 -0.12
CA LEU A 35 -1.33 10.60 -1.31
C LEU A 35 0.18 10.64 -1.55
N GLU A 36 0.83 11.80 -1.35
CA GLU A 36 2.28 11.93 -1.46
C GLU A 36 3.03 11.08 -0.44
N ILE A 37 2.60 11.06 0.83
CA ILE A 37 3.19 10.19 1.85
C ILE A 37 3.02 8.72 1.45
N ALA A 38 1.82 8.31 1.03
CA ALA A 38 1.58 6.94 0.58
C ALA A 38 2.47 6.57 -0.62
N LYS A 39 2.68 7.51 -1.54
CA LYS A 39 3.57 7.35 -2.68
C LYS A 39 5.03 7.22 -2.26
N ASP A 40 5.51 8.03 -1.32
CA ASP A 40 6.91 8.03 -0.88
C ASP A 40 7.27 6.71 -0.22
N VAL A 41 6.43 6.23 0.70
CA VAL A 41 6.68 4.96 1.43
C VAL A 41 6.51 3.72 0.57
N HIS A 42 5.72 3.79 -0.51
CA HIS A 42 5.53 2.68 -1.45
C HIS A 42 6.67 2.56 -2.47
N GLN A 43 7.41 3.65 -2.74
CA GLN A 43 8.41 3.66 -3.81
C GLN A 43 9.50 2.59 -3.60
N THR A 44 9.72 1.80 -4.64
CA THR A 44 10.85 0.86 -4.71
C THR A 44 12.13 1.60 -5.09
N GLY A 45 13.27 1.17 -4.52
CA GLY A 45 14.60 1.69 -4.88
C GLY A 45 14.99 3.02 -4.20
N LYS A 46 14.13 3.59 -3.35
CA LYS A 46 14.48 4.68 -2.43
C LYS A 46 14.14 4.28 -1.01
N ARG A 47 14.92 4.76 -0.04
CA ARG A 47 14.51 4.69 1.37
C ARG A 47 13.48 5.78 1.62
N PRO A 48 12.36 5.49 2.29
CA PRO A 48 11.36 6.50 2.64
C PRO A 48 12.01 7.60 3.47
N ASN A 49 11.57 8.85 3.27
CA ASN A 49 12.01 9.94 4.13
C ASN A 49 11.21 9.92 5.44
N ILE A 50 11.58 8.98 6.33
CA ILE A 50 10.86 8.67 7.56
C ILE A 50 10.56 9.94 8.39
N VAL A 51 11.52 10.87 8.49
CA VAL A 51 11.33 12.11 9.26
C VAL A 51 10.23 12.98 8.65
N LYS A 52 10.23 13.15 7.32
CA LYS A 52 9.20 13.90 6.60
C LYS A 52 7.85 13.21 6.66
N ASP A 53 7.81 11.90 6.38
CA ASP A 53 6.58 11.13 6.25
C ASP A 53 5.86 10.97 7.59
N MET A 54 6.61 10.80 8.68
CA MET A 54 6.06 10.72 10.03
C MET A 54 5.33 11.99 10.45
N ALA A 55 5.83 13.17 10.08
CA ALA A 55 5.26 14.45 10.52
C ALA A 55 3.81 14.65 10.04
N GLY A 56 3.44 14.05 8.90
CA GLY A 56 2.09 14.13 8.34
C GLY A 56 1.21 12.90 8.58
N LEU A 57 1.79 11.77 9.00
CA LEU A 57 1.09 10.49 9.00
C LEU A 57 -0.11 10.45 9.96
N GLY A 58 0.02 11.06 11.13
CA GLY A 58 -1.07 11.15 12.11
C GLY A 58 -2.32 11.84 11.56
N ALA A 59 -2.15 12.95 10.84
CA ALA A 59 -3.25 13.68 10.21
C ALA A 59 -3.87 12.93 9.02
N CYS A 60 -3.09 12.04 8.39
CA CYS A 60 -3.55 11.23 7.26
C CYS A 60 -4.26 9.93 7.67
N ASN A 61 -4.13 9.49 8.93
CA ASN A 61 -4.75 8.26 9.41
C ASN A 61 -6.27 8.17 9.14
N PRO A 62 -7.09 9.19 9.41
CA PRO A 62 -8.53 9.12 9.11
C PRO A 62 -8.82 8.89 7.63
N TYR A 63 -8.02 9.46 6.73
CA TYR A 63 -8.15 9.27 5.29
C TYR A 63 -7.72 7.87 4.86
N TYR A 64 -6.63 7.34 5.43
CA TYR A 64 -6.21 5.95 5.19
C TYR A 64 -7.24 4.95 5.72
N GLN A 65 -7.82 5.17 6.90
CA GLN A 65 -8.89 4.32 7.44
C GLN A 65 -10.15 4.35 6.56
N LYS A 66 -10.55 5.53 6.09
CA LYS A 66 -11.67 5.66 5.16
C LYS A 66 -11.40 4.95 3.84
N CYS A 67 -10.18 5.05 3.33
CA CYS A 67 -9.74 4.34 2.13
C CYS A 67 -9.78 2.81 2.34
N ILE A 68 -9.25 2.32 3.47
CA ILE A 68 -9.32 0.92 3.89
C ILE A 68 -10.76 0.42 3.83
N GLN A 69 -11.72 1.15 4.43
CA GLN A 69 -13.13 0.74 4.43
C GLN A 69 -13.69 0.59 3.01
N ARG A 70 -13.33 1.47 2.07
CA ARG A 70 -13.78 1.38 0.67
C ARG A 70 -13.14 0.20 -0.06
N LEU A 71 -11.84 -0.01 0.12
CA LEU A 71 -11.13 -1.15 -0.48
C LEU A 71 -11.69 -2.46 0.08
N SER A 72 -11.85 -2.57 1.39
CA SER A 72 -12.45 -3.71 2.08
C SER A 72 -13.88 -4.01 1.64
N ALA A 73 -14.73 -3.00 1.53
CA ALA A 73 -16.11 -3.15 1.04
C ALA A 73 -16.15 -3.68 -0.40
N SER A 74 -15.24 -3.19 -1.26
CA SER A 74 -15.11 -3.67 -2.65
C SER A 74 -14.66 -5.14 -2.74
N LEU A 75 -14.10 -5.68 -1.66
CA LEU A 75 -13.55 -7.02 -1.57
C LEU A 75 -14.38 -7.96 -0.69
N GLU A 76 -15.48 -7.47 -0.09
CA GLU A 76 -16.26 -8.18 0.94
C GLU A 76 -15.40 -8.72 2.11
N ARG A 77 -14.37 -7.96 2.52
CA ARG A 77 -13.37 -8.39 3.53
C ARG A 77 -13.26 -7.47 4.72
N ARG A 78 -12.90 -8.05 5.88
CA ARG A 78 -12.54 -7.27 7.07
C ARG A 78 -11.10 -6.75 6.95
N SER A 79 -10.90 -5.50 7.33
CA SER A 79 -9.57 -4.91 7.53
C SER A 79 -9.03 -5.26 8.92
N ALA A 80 -7.75 -4.99 9.16
CA ALA A 80 -7.20 -5.10 10.50
C ALA A 80 -7.55 -3.86 11.32
N ASP A 81 -7.78 -4.03 12.63
CA ASP A 81 -7.83 -2.90 13.56
C ASP A 81 -6.41 -2.33 13.69
N ALA A 82 -6.16 -1.23 12.99
CA ALA A 82 -4.88 -0.55 13.02
C ALA A 82 -4.67 0.14 14.38
N ALA A 83 -3.62 -0.23 15.11
CA ALA A 83 -3.17 0.53 16.26
C ALA A 83 -2.14 1.59 15.83
N GLN A 84 -2.11 2.70 16.55
CA GLN A 84 -1.16 3.79 16.32
C GLN A 84 0.24 3.51 16.90
N GLU A 85 0.49 2.32 17.45
CA GLU A 85 1.77 2.05 18.10
C GLU A 85 2.90 1.88 17.08
N ASN A 86 3.94 2.69 17.27
CA ASN A 86 5.19 2.72 16.52
C ASN A 86 5.04 2.93 14.99
N VAL A 87 4.62 4.15 14.63
CA VAL A 87 4.58 4.66 13.24
C VAL A 87 5.87 4.39 12.46
N VAL A 88 7.04 4.47 13.11
CA VAL A 88 8.34 4.20 12.48
C VAL A 88 8.41 2.76 11.97
N THR A 89 8.12 1.80 12.85
CA THR A 89 8.05 0.38 12.48
C THR A 89 7.08 0.19 11.33
N CYS A 90 5.94 0.87 11.37
CA CYS A 90 4.93 0.72 10.35
C CYS A 90 5.39 1.15 8.96
N ILE A 91 6.02 2.33 8.84
CA ILE A 91 6.59 2.84 7.58
C ILE A 91 7.69 1.90 7.08
N LEU A 92 8.58 1.46 7.98
CA LEU A 92 9.71 0.58 7.64
C LEU A 92 9.28 -0.78 7.10
N GLN A 93 8.08 -1.26 7.46
CA GLN A 93 7.56 -2.55 7.01
C GLN A 93 6.86 -2.49 5.66
N ILE A 94 6.49 -1.31 5.14
CA ILE A 94 5.77 -1.20 3.85
C ILE A 94 6.63 -1.69 2.68
N GLN A 95 7.91 -1.36 2.66
CA GLN A 95 8.81 -1.79 1.58
C GLN A 95 9.05 -3.32 1.56
N PRO A 96 9.41 -4.01 2.67
CA PRO A 96 9.52 -5.46 2.65
C PRO A 96 8.18 -6.15 2.34
N ASP A 97 7.07 -5.64 2.86
CA ASP A 97 5.73 -6.13 2.51
C ASP A 97 5.44 -5.97 1.02
N HIS A 98 5.83 -4.84 0.41
CA HIS A 98 5.62 -4.60 -1.01
C HIS A 98 6.33 -5.65 -1.87
N PHE A 99 7.57 -5.99 -1.55
CA PHE A 99 8.28 -7.08 -2.23
C PHE A 99 7.62 -8.45 -1.97
N LEU A 100 7.19 -8.71 -0.74
CA LEU A 100 6.49 -9.95 -0.38
C LEU A 100 5.19 -10.12 -1.19
N PHE A 101 4.37 -9.08 -1.29
CA PHE A 101 3.09 -9.11 -1.98
C PHE A 101 3.26 -9.17 -3.50
N MET A 102 4.29 -8.53 -4.06
CA MET A 102 4.64 -8.68 -5.47
C MET A 102 5.11 -10.11 -5.79
N ALA A 103 5.96 -10.70 -4.95
CA ALA A 103 6.47 -12.05 -5.17
C ALA A 103 5.41 -13.14 -4.90
N ASN A 104 4.51 -12.91 -3.95
CA ASN A 104 3.44 -13.83 -3.59
C ASN A 104 2.17 -13.07 -3.17
N PRO A 105 1.27 -12.75 -4.12
CA PRO A 105 0.05 -11.97 -3.88
C PRO A 105 -0.92 -12.58 -2.87
N ALA A 106 -0.85 -13.90 -2.64
CA ALA A 106 -1.70 -14.56 -1.65
C ALA A 106 -1.43 -14.03 -0.22
N HIS A 107 -0.21 -13.59 0.08
CA HIS A 107 0.11 -13.02 1.40
C HIS A 107 -0.62 -11.71 1.67
N ALA A 108 -0.90 -10.90 0.64
CA ALA A 108 -1.66 -9.67 0.82
C ALA A 108 -3.10 -9.94 1.32
N LYS A 109 -3.63 -11.14 1.08
CA LYS A 109 -4.99 -11.52 1.50
C LYS A 109 -5.09 -11.87 2.98
N ILE A 110 -3.96 -12.08 3.64
CA ILE A 110 -3.89 -12.39 5.07
C ILE A 110 -3.89 -11.05 5.84
N PRO A 111 -4.92 -10.75 6.65
CA PRO A 111 -4.91 -9.54 7.46
C PRO A 111 -3.76 -9.54 8.46
N PHE A 112 -3.20 -8.37 8.75
CA PHE A 112 -2.24 -8.23 9.84
C PHE A 112 -2.93 -8.54 11.19
N PRO A 113 -2.20 -9.08 12.18
CA PRO A 113 -2.72 -9.19 13.53
C PRO A 113 -3.16 -7.82 14.07
N ALA A 114 -4.24 -7.81 14.85
CA ALA A 114 -4.77 -6.60 15.47
C ALA A 114 -3.66 -5.89 16.26
N GLY A 115 -3.56 -4.57 16.06
CA GLY A 115 -2.57 -3.74 16.71
C GLY A 115 -1.11 -3.87 16.23
N GLN A 116 -0.81 -4.69 15.21
CA GLN A 116 0.53 -4.81 14.63
C GLN A 116 0.72 -4.04 13.32
N THR A 117 -0.25 -3.19 12.98
CA THR A 117 -0.24 -2.39 11.75
C THR A 117 -0.85 -1.02 12.00
N CYS A 118 -0.48 -0.08 11.15
CA CYS A 118 -1.06 1.24 11.06
C CYS A 118 -1.90 1.34 9.78
N SER A 119 -2.73 2.37 9.70
CA SER A 119 -3.67 2.55 8.60
C SER A 119 -2.97 2.65 7.24
N LEU A 120 -1.77 3.25 7.16
CA LEU A 120 -1.04 3.32 5.89
C LEU A 120 -0.59 1.94 5.39
N ARG A 121 -0.08 1.09 6.28
CA ARG A 121 0.41 -0.25 5.94
C ARG A 121 -0.73 -1.22 5.60
N ASP A 122 -1.85 -1.17 6.32
CA ASP A 122 -3.02 -2.01 5.97
C ASP A 122 -3.70 -1.54 4.68
N MET A 123 -3.74 -0.24 4.42
CA MET A 123 -4.20 0.31 3.14
C MET A 123 -3.31 -0.16 1.98
N HIS A 124 -1.99 -0.13 2.16
CA HIS A 124 -1.03 -0.67 1.19
C HIS A 124 -1.31 -2.13 0.87
N ARG A 125 -1.46 -2.98 1.90
CA ARG A 125 -1.83 -4.39 1.73
C ARG A 125 -3.12 -4.56 0.93
N LEU A 126 -4.19 -3.84 1.28
CA LEU A 126 -5.47 -3.95 0.58
C LEU A 126 -5.40 -3.51 -0.88
N ALA A 127 -4.60 -2.49 -1.19
CA ALA A 127 -4.37 -2.10 -2.58
C ALA A 127 -3.72 -3.25 -3.38
N HIS A 128 -2.76 -3.99 -2.79
CA HIS A 128 -2.19 -5.20 -3.40
C HIS A 128 -3.24 -6.30 -3.61
N VAL A 129 -4.19 -6.46 -2.68
CA VAL A 129 -5.32 -7.40 -2.88
C VAL A 129 -6.18 -6.98 -4.06
N VAL A 130 -6.58 -5.70 -4.15
CA VAL A 130 -7.35 -5.17 -5.27
C VAL A 130 -6.61 -5.40 -6.59
N LEU A 131 -5.31 -5.11 -6.67
CA LEU A 131 -4.49 -5.36 -7.87
C LEU A 131 -4.51 -6.84 -8.27
N SER A 132 -4.35 -7.73 -7.30
CA SER A 132 -4.30 -9.18 -7.56
C SER A 132 -5.64 -9.76 -8.05
N GLU A 133 -6.76 -9.08 -7.77
CA GLU A 133 -8.12 -9.53 -8.10
C GLU A 133 -8.71 -8.83 -9.32
N GLY A 134 -8.29 -7.59 -9.60
CA GLY A 134 -8.64 -6.84 -10.81
C GLY A 134 -7.82 -7.22 -12.06
N ALA A 135 -6.73 -7.98 -11.90
CA ALA A 135 -5.91 -8.50 -13.00
C ALA A 135 -6.51 -9.77 -13.68
N ARG A 136 -7.82 -10.03 -13.52
CA ARG A 136 -8.54 -11.15 -14.13
C ARG A 136 -9.59 -10.68 -15.11
#